data_AF-A0A1D2QQ11-F1
#
_entry.id   AF-A0A1D2QQ11-F1
#
_cell.length_a   1.000
_cell.length_b   1.000
_cell.length_c   1.000
_cell.angle_alpha   90.00
_cell.angle_beta   90.00
_cell.angle_gamma   90.00
#
_symmetry.space_group_name_H-M   'P 1'
#
loop_
_entity.id
_entity.type
_entity.pdbx_description
1 polymer ?
#
loop_
_entity_poly.entity_id
_entity_poly.type
_entity_poly.pdbx_seq_one_letter_code
_entity_poly.pdbx_strand_id
1 'polypeptide(L)'
;MLDTINAILRFLLDYPTIFFAGLGYFNGYLFRDINPLKIIAMIFVVPYCIDLLININWIYLATLPFLLFAVIGYWGVDKSKHRAMAVIDLGKDWVGR
;
A
#
# COMPACT_ATOMS: atom_id res chain seq x y z
N MET A 1 13.67 23.24 9.46
CA MET A 1 12.22 23.08 9.19
C MET A 1 11.95 23.05 7.69
N LEU A 2 12.37 24.09 6.94
CA LEU A 2 12.23 24.11 5.48
C LEU A 2 13.05 23.00 4.79
N ASP A 3 14.26 22.72 5.25
CA ASP A 3 15.11 21.64 4.69
C ASP A 3 14.51 20.25 4.91
N THR A 4 13.86 20.03 6.05
CA THR A 4 13.16 18.78 6.36
C THR A 4 11.95 18.58 5.46
N ILE A 5 11.17 19.65 5.24
CA ILE A 5 10.02 19.62 4.32
C ILE A 5 10.48 19.34 2.89
N ASN A 6 11.56 19.98 2.45
CA ASN A 6 12.14 19.76 1.12
C ASN A 6 12.71 18.36 0.97
N ALA A 7 13.31 17.79 2.02
CA ALA A 7 13.79 16.40 2.00
C ALA A 7 12.64 15.39 1.92
N ILE A 8 11.53 15.64 2.63
CA ILE A 8 10.31 14.82 2.53
C ILE A 8 9.72 14.93 1.13
N LEU A 9 9.61 16.14 0.57
CA LEU A 9 9.14 16.35 -0.80
C LEU A 9 10.00 15.64 -1.83
N ARG A 10 11.34 15.69 -1.69
CA ARG A 10 12.26 14.94 -2.56
C ARG A 10 12.05 13.44 -2.44
N PHE A 11 11.97 12.91 -1.22
CA PHE A 11 11.69 11.48 -1.02
C PHE A 11 10.36 11.04 -1.66
N LEU A 12 9.32 11.87 -1.55
CA LEU A 12 8.00 11.61 -2.16
C LEU A 12 8.04 11.64 -3.69
N LEU A 13 8.86 12.50 -4.28
CA LEU A 13 9.00 12.65 -5.73
C LEU A 13 9.98 11.63 -6.35
N ASP A 14 11.05 11.29 -5.62
CA ASP A 14 12.10 10.37 -6.06
C ASP A 14 11.67 8.89 -5.88
N TYR A 15 10.81 8.60 -4.90
CA TYR A 15 10.32 7.24 -4.59
C TYR A 15 8.78 7.14 -4.51
N PRO A 16 8.07 7.46 -5.61
CA PRO A 16 6.60 7.44 -5.63
C PRO A 16 6.05 6.04 -5.27
N THR A 17 6.72 4.98 -5.72
CA THR A 17 6.34 3.59 -5.43
C THR A 17 6.29 3.26 -3.94
N ILE A 18 7.28 3.72 -3.16
CA ILE A 18 7.34 3.48 -1.71
C ILE A 18 6.24 4.25 -1.00
N PHE A 19 5.99 5.49 -1.41
CA PHE A 19 4.93 6.30 -0.85
C PHE A 19 3.54 5.69 -1.08
N PHE A 20 3.24 5.29 -2.32
CA PHE A 20 1.97 4.65 -2.65
C PHE A 20 1.80 3.28 -2.00
N ALA A 21 2.88 2.51 -1.87
CA ALA A 21 2.87 1.27 -1.10
C ALA A 21 2.47 1.53 0.37
N GLY A 22 3.03 2.57 1.00
CA GLY A 22 2.69 2.96 2.37
C GLY A 22 1.21 3.35 2.51
N LEU A 23 0.71 4.20 1.60
CA LEU A 23 -0.70 4.60 1.58
C LEU A 23 -1.64 3.41 1.35
N GLY A 24 -1.24 2.49 0.46
CA GLY A 24 -1.95 1.24 0.21
C GLY A 24 -2.07 0.42 1.49
N TYR A 25 -0.93 0.11 2.12
CA TYR A 25 -0.88 -0.64 3.38
C TYR A 25 -1.75 -0.02 4.47
N PHE A 26 -1.65 1.29 4.66
CA PHE A 26 -2.42 1.99 5.68
C PHE A 26 -3.92 1.90 5.41
N ASN A 27 -4.36 2.10 4.16
CA ASN A 27 -5.77 1.90 3.80
C ASN A 27 -6.22 0.48 4.07
N GLY A 28 -5.48 -0.53 3.63
CA GLY A 28 -5.78 -1.93 3.93
C GLY A 28 -5.91 -2.20 5.43
N TYR A 29 -5.00 -1.65 6.24
CA TYR A 29 -5.04 -1.77 7.70
C TYR A 29 -6.26 -1.10 8.34
N LEU A 30 -6.76 0.01 7.78
CA LEU A 30 -7.98 0.66 8.26
C LEU A 30 -9.21 -0.23 8.06
N PHE A 31 -9.25 -1.03 6.99
CA PHE A 31 -10.30 -2.03 6.76
C PHE A 31 -10.15 -3.31 7.60
N ARG A 32 -8.99 -3.52 8.24
CA ARG A 32 -8.75 -4.68 9.12
C ARG A 32 -9.23 -4.40 10.54
N ASP A 33 -9.96 -5.34 11.16
CA ASP A 33 -10.40 -5.24 12.57
C ASP A 33 -11.03 -3.87 12.89
N ILE A 34 -12.13 -3.55 12.18
CA ILE A 34 -12.75 -2.21 12.19
C ILE A 34 -13.14 -1.81 13.61
N ASN A 35 -12.75 -0.60 13.99
CA ASN A 35 -13.12 0.03 15.25
C ASN A 35 -13.58 1.49 14.99
N PRO A 36 -14.25 2.15 15.97
CA PRO A 36 -14.80 3.50 15.76
C PRO A 36 -13.75 4.54 15.32
N LEU A 37 -12.52 4.45 15.83
CA LEU A 37 -11.43 5.35 15.44
C LEU A 37 -11.00 5.16 13.99
N LYS A 38 -10.95 3.90 13.51
CA LYS A 38 -10.65 3.58 12.11
C LYS A 38 -11.75 4.06 11.19
N ILE A 39 -13.01 3.95 11.58
CA ILE A 39 -14.14 4.47 10.78
C ILE A 39 -14.00 5.98 10.57
N ILE A 40 -13.69 6.73 11.65
CA ILE A 40 -13.43 8.18 11.55
C ILE A 40 -12.24 8.43 10.62
N ALA A 41 -11.13 7.71 10.79
CA ALA A 41 -9.95 7.87 9.92
C ALA A 41 -10.28 7.56 8.44
N MET A 42 -11.09 6.55 8.16
CA MET A 42 -11.45 6.15 6.80
C MET A 42 -12.22 7.24 6.05
N ILE A 43 -13.08 8.01 6.73
CA ILE A 43 -13.85 9.11 6.13
C ILE A 43 -12.93 10.16 5.52
N PHE A 44 -11.74 10.38 6.08
CA PHE A 44 -10.78 11.38 5.59
C PHE A 44 -9.69 10.75 4.72
N VAL A 45 -9.14 9.63 5.16
CA VAL A 45 -7.94 9.03 4.57
C VAL A 45 -8.26 8.34 3.24
N VAL A 46 -9.36 7.59 3.17
CA VAL A 46 -9.68 6.82 1.96
C VAL A 46 -9.99 7.75 0.77
N PRO A 47 -10.87 8.77 0.90
CA PRO A 47 -11.13 9.69 -0.20
C PRO A 47 -9.87 10.45 -0.64
N TYR A 48 -9.05 10.90 0.31
CA TYR A 48 -7.80 11.60 0.01
C TYR A 48 -6.82 10.73 -0.80
N CYS A 49 -6.67 9.46 -0.44
CA CYS A 49 -5.80 8.55 -1.17
C CYS A 49 -6.30 8.26 -2.59
N ILE A 50 -7.62 8.12 -2.77
CA ILE A 50 -8.23 7.90 -4.09
C ILE A 50 -8.06 9.13 -4.97
N ASP A 51 -8.27 10.34 -4.45
CA ASP A 51 -8.06 11.58 -5.20
C ASP A 51 -6.59 11.75 -5.61
N LEU A 52 -5.64 11.46 -4.72
CA LEU A 52 -4.22 11.43 -5.06
C LEU A 52 -3.88 10.43 -6.18
N LEU A 53 -4.47 9.24 -6.15
CA LEU A 53 -4.28 8.23 -7.19
C LEU A 53 -4.83 8.67 -8.54
N ILE A 54 -6.00 9.32 -8.56
CA ILE A 54 -6.65 9.83 -9.77
C ILE A 54 -5.81 10.95 -10.40
N ASN A 55 -5.24 11.83 -9.59
CA ASN A 55 -4.42 12.95 -10.06
C ASN A 55 -3.04 12.52 -10.57
N ILE A 56 -2.64 11.26 -10.39
CA ILE A 56 -1.35 10.75 -10.83
C ILE A 56 -1.51 9.95 -12.12
N ASN A 57 -0.94 10.48 -13.20
CA ASN A 57 -1.00 9.89 -14.54
C ASN A 57 -0.18 8.57 -14.67
N TRP A 58 0.48 8.12 -13.59
CA TRP A 58 1.43 7.01 -13.58
C TRP A 58 0.85 5.77 -12.90
N ILE A 59 -0.16 5.19 -13.55
CA ILE A 59 -0.97 4.07 -13.01
C ILE A 59 -0.11 2.88 -12.55
N TYR A 60 0.91 2.49 -13.32
CA TYR A 60 1.73 1.31 -13.00
C TYR A 60 2.70 1.54 -11.83
N LEU A 61 3.18 2.77 -11.63
CA LEU A 61 4.12 3.10 -10.54
C LEU A 61 3.42 3.51 -9.24
N ALA A 62 2.17 3.95 -9.30
CA ALA A 62 1.40 4.34 -8.13
C ALA A 62 0.31 3.32 -7.75
N THR A 63 -0.52 2.91 -8.70
CA THR A 63 -1.71 2.09 -8.42
C THR A 63 -1.35 0.64 -8.09
N LEU A 64 -0.39 0.03 -8.79
CA LEU A 64 0.05 -1.34 -8.49
C LEU A 64 0.64 -1.50 -7.09
N PRO A 65 1.65 -0.69 -6.65
CA PRO A 65 2.15 -0.80 -5.29
C PRO A 65 1.08 -0.46 -4.24
N PHE A 66 0.20 0.50 -4.52
CA PHE A 66 -0.91 0.81 -3.63
C PHE A 66 -1.83 -0.40 -3.42
N LEU A 67 -2.30 -1.03 -4.50
CA LEU A 67 -3.21 -2.17 -4.42
C LEU A 67 -2.56 -3.38 -3.74
N LEU A 68 -1.32 -3.71 -4.11
CA LEU A 68 -0.60 -4.84 -3.52
C LEU A 68 -0.45 -4.67 -2.01
N PHE A 69 0.00 -3.50 -1.57
CA PHE A 69 0.17 -3.24 -0.16
C PHE A 69 -1.15 -3.06 0.58
N ALA A 70 -2.22 -2.60 -0.07
CA ALA A 70 -3.56 -2.58 0.53
C ALA A 70 -4.06 -4.00 0.86
N VAL A 71 -3.83 -4.97 -0.01
CA VAL A 71 -4.14 -6.38 0.30
C VAL A 71 -3.32 -6.86 1.49
N ILE A 72 -2.02 -6.54 1.53
CA ILE A 72 -1.12 -6.91 2.65
C ILE A 72 -1.59 -6.26 3.97
N GLY A 73 -1.96 -4.98 3.94
CA GLY A 73 -2.46 -4.24 5.09
C GLY A 73 -3.77 -4.84 5.63
N TYR A 74 -4.66 -5.24 4.72
CA TYR A 74 -5.93 -5.87 5.06
C TYR A 74 -5.76 -7.26 5.69
N TRP A 75 -4.95 -8.12 5.10
CA TRP A 75 -4.72 -9.47 5.65
C TRP A 75 -3.81 -9.50 6.88
N GLY A 76 -2.96 -8.49 7.03
CA GLY A 76 -1.89 -8.49 8.02
C GLY A 76 -0.63 -9.20 7.53
N VAL A 77 0.51 -8.77 8.08
CA VAL A 77 1.85 -9.15 7.62
C VAL A 77 2.08 -10.66 7.76
N ASP A 78 1.63 -11.28 8.86
CA ASP A 78 1.88 -12.69 9.13
C ASP A 78 1.14 -13.62 8.16
N LYS A 79 -0.14 -13.34 7.89
CA LYS A 79 -0.95 -14.10 6.93
C LYS A 79 -0.48 -13.87 5.49
N SER A 80 -0.02 -12.67 5.17
CA SER A 80 0.50 -12.33 3.85
C SER A 80 1.82 -13.06 3.55
N LYS A 81 2.72 -13.17 4.53
CA LYS A 81 3.97 -13.95 4.39
C LYS A 81 3.71 -15.43 4.14
N HIS A 82 2.81 -16.06 4.90
CA HIS A 82 2.47 -17.46 4.69
C HIS A 82 1.88 -17.73 3.30
N ARG A 83 1.00 -16.85 2.80
CA ARG A 83 0.42 -16.98 1.47
C ARG A 83 1.44 -16.73 0.36
N ALA A 84 2.35 -15.76 0.54
CA ALA A 84 3.43 -15.52 -0.42
C ALA A 84 4.36 -16.74 -0.55
N MET A 85 4.72 -17.38 0.56
CA MET A 85 5.51 -18.61 0.54
C MET A 85 4.77 -19.76 -0.16
N ALA A 86 3.47 -19.93 0.10
CA ALA A 86 2.66 -20.94 -0.57
C ALA A 86 2.58 -20.73 -2.10
N VAL A 87 2.50 -19.48 -2.55
CA VAL A 87 2.54 -19.14 -3.99
C VAL A 87 3.92 -19.40 -4.59
N ILE A 88 4.99 -19.10 -3.87
CA ILE A 88 6.37 -19.40 -4.32
C ILE A 88 6.58 -20.91 -4.45
N ASP A 89 6.09 -21.69 -3.49
CA ASP A 89 6.20 -23.16 -3.53
C ASP A 89 5.37 -23.75 -4.69
N LEU A 90 4.15 -23.26 -4.92
CA LEU A 90 3.37 -23.63 -6.11
C LEU A 90 4.09 -23.28 -7.43
N GLY A 91 4.76 -22.12 -7.48
CA GLY A 91 5.54 -21.70 -8.65
C GLY A 91 6.76 -22.59 -8.88
N LYS A 92 7.46 -23.00 -7.82
CA LYS A 92 8.56 -23.96 -7.90
C LYS A 92 8.10 -25.32 -8.41
N ASP A 93 6.96 -25.80 -7.93
CA ASP A 93 6.36 -27.07 -8.39
C ASP A 93 5.93 -27.03 -9.86
N TRP A 94 5.58 -25.86 -10.38
CA TRP A 94 5.25 -25.64 -11.79
C TRP A 94 6.48 -25.53 -12.71
N VAL A 95 7.60 -24.99 -12.21
CA VAL A 95 8.85 -24.85 -12.97
C VAL A 95 9.70 -26.13 -12.91
N GLY A 96 9.52 -26.95 -11.88
CA GLY A 96 10.21 -28.23 -11.70
C GLY A 96 9.56 -29.41 -12.43
N ARG A 97 8.45 -29.21 -13.14
CA ARG A 97 7.85 -30.16 -14.09
C ARG A 97 8.08 -29.71 -15.52
#